data_AF-A0A1F8MZI2-F1
#
_entry.id   AF-A0A1F8MZI2-F1
#
_cell.length_a   1.000
_cell.length_b   1.000
_cell.length_c   1.000
_cell.angle_alpha   90.00
_cell.angle_beta   90.00
_cell.angle_gamma   90.00
#
_symmetry.space_group_name_H-M   'P 1'
#
loop_
_entity.id
_entity.type
_entity.pdbx_description
1 polymer ?
#
loop_
_entity_poly.entity_id
_entity_poly.type
_entity_poly.pdbx_seq_one_letter_code
_entity_poly.pdbx_strand_id
1 'polypeptide(L)' 'MPDLPNPEDRPAIEERLRRMVRRWPQVSGYLLHPDPEVVEGIVQGLVRSTMMFGFPYCP' A
#
# COMPACT_ATOMS: atom_id res chain seq x y z
N MET A 1 20.24 2.14 5.02
CA MET A 1 19.11 2.06 4.07
C MET A 1 18.20 0.95 4.56
N PRO A 2 16.86 1.04 4.46
CA PRO A 2 16.04 -0.14 4.70
C PRO A 2 16.47 -1.25 3.75
N ASP A 3 16.38 -2.48 4.21
CA ASP A 3 16.59 -3.65 3.34
C ASP A 3 15.50 -3.67 2.27
N LEU A 4 15.87 -3.91 1.01
CA LEU A 4 14.89 -4.04 -0.05
C LEU A 4 14.15 -5.36 0.15
N PRO A 5 12.80 -5.37 0.17
CA PRO A 5 12.05 -6.60 0.35
C PRO A 5 12.28 -7.56 -0.82
N ASN A 6 12.27 -8.86 -0.53
CA ASN A 6 12.43 -9.87 -1.55
C ASN A 6 11.14 -9.97 -2.40
N PRO A 7 11.24 -10.43 -3.66
CA PRO A 7 10.06 -10.68 -4.50
C PRO A 7 9.03 -11.61 -3.86
N GLU A 8 9.47 -12.51 -2.97
CA GLU A 8 8.62 -13.44 -2.21
C GLU A 8 7.80 -12.73 -1.12
N ASP A 9 8.23 -11.57 -0.64
CA ASP A 9 7.53 -10.77 0.39
C ASP A 9 6.40 -9.92 -0.20
N ARG A 10 6.35 -9.76 -1.53
CA ARG A 10 5.35 -8.97 -2.24
C ARG A 10 3.90 -9.25 -1.79
N PRO A 11 3.40 -10.51 -1.73
CA PRO A 11 2.04 -10.79 -1.27
C PRO A 11 1.80 -10.36 0.18
N ALA A 12 2.79 -10.52 1.08
CA ALA A 12 2.67 -10.10 2.47
C ALA A 12 2.63 -8.56 2.61
N ILE A 13 3.45 -7.85 1.82
CA ILE A 13 3.48 -6.39 1.76
C ILE A 13 2.15 -5.86 1.20
N GLU A 14 1.64 -6.47 0.14
CA GLU A 14 0.35 -6.11 -0.46
C GLU A 14 -0.79 -6.25 0.56
N GLU A 15 -0.87 -7.39 1.26
CA GLU A 15 -1.92 -7.59 2.25
C GLU A 15 -1.81 -6.60 3.43
N ARG A 16 -0.58 -6.29 3.87
CA ARG A 16 -0.33 -5.30 4.92
C ARG A 16 -0.77 -3.91 4.49
N LEU A 17 -0.42 -3.48 3.27
CA LEU A 17 -0.80 -2.17 2.74
C LEU A 17 -2.30 -2.08 2.49
N ARG A 18 -2.92 -3.14 1.98
CA ARG A 18 -4.37 -3.22 1.81
C ARG A 18 -5.11 -3.08 3.14
N ARG A 19 -4.63 -3.74 4.20
CA ARG A 19 -5.18 -3.56 5.56
C ARG A 19 -5.01 -2.14 6.08
N MET A 20 -3.85 -1.52 5.83
CA MET A 20 -3.59 -0.13 6.21
C MET A 20 -4.56 0.83 5.52
N VAL A 21 -4.72 0.71 4.19
CA VAL A 21 -5.62 1.55 3.39
C VAL A 21 -7.07 1.37 3.84
N ARG A 22 -7.53 0.14 4.08
CA ARG A 22 -8.89 -0.11 4.61
C ARG A 22 -9.12 0.47 6.00
N ARG A 23 -8.07 0.54 6.83
CA ARG A 23 -8.15 1.13 8.18
C ARG A 23 -8.04 2.65 8.15
N TRP A 24 -7.51 3.24 7.08
CA TRP A 24 -7.26 4.67 6.94
C TRP A 24 -8.47 5.56 7.26
N PRO A 25 -9.72 5.23 6.88
CA PRO A 25 -10.87 6.04 7.23
C PRO A 25 -11.16 6.14 8.72
N GLN A 26 -10.82 5.09 9.46
CA GLN A 26 -11.05 5.02 10.92
C GLN A 26 -10.06 5.90 11.70
N VAL A 27 -8.91 6.21 11.11
CA VAL A 27 -7.82 6.94 11.77
C VAL A 27 -7.60 8.35 11.24
N SER A 28 -7.99 8.61 9.98
CA SER A 28 -7.72 9.89 9.31
C SER A 28 -8.92 10.85 9.30
N GLY A 29 -10.14 10.35 9.52
CA GLY A 29 -11.37 11.13 9.36
C GLY A 29 -11.77 11.39 7.90
N TYR A 30 -11.01 10.87 6.92
CA TYR A 30 -11.31 10.95 5.49
C TYR A 30 -11.86 9.63 4.96
N LEU A 31 -12.80 9.69 4.03
CA LEU A 31 -13.31 8.49 3.36
C LEU A 31 -12.36 8.04 2.24
N LEU A 32 -12.35 6.73 1.98
CA LEU A 32 -11.74 6.21 0.75
C LEU A 32 -12.59 6.62 -0.45
N HIS A 33 -11.94 6.68 -1.61
CA HIS A 33 -12.64 6.86 -2.87
C HIS A 33 -13.70 5.75 -3.05
N PRO A 34 -14.91 6.07 -3.54
CA PRO A 34 -16.00 5.10 -3.67
C PRO A 34 -15.73 4.01 -4.72
N ASP A 35 -14.89 4.32 -5.71
CA ASP A 35 -14.45 3.35 -6.71
C ASP A 35 -13.35 2.44 -6.14
N PRO A 36 -13.59 1.13 -6.01
CA PRO A 36 -12.61 0.18 -5.50
C PRO A 36 -11.39 0.04 -6.43
N GLU A 37 -11.53 0.25 -7.74
CA GLU A 37 -10.40 0.13 -8.67
C GLU A 37 -9.35 1.23 -8.42
N VAL A 38 -9.81 2.44 -8.09
CA VAL A 38 -8.93 3.56 -7.70
C VAL A 38 -8.16 3.23 -6.42
N VAL A 39 -8.85 2.67 -5.42
CA VAL A 39 -8.22 2.28 -4.15
C VAL A 39 -7.19 1.17 -4.36
N GLU A 40 -7.51 0.18 -5.19
CA GLU A 40 -6.59 -0.91 -5.53
C GLU A 40 -5.38 -0.41 -6.33
N GLY A 41 -5.58 0.56 -7.24
CA GLY A 41 -4.48 1.23 -7.94
C GLY A 41 -3.49 1.91 -6.98
N ILE A 42 -4.00 2.59 -5.95
CA ILE A 42 -3.16 3.19 -4.89
C ILE A 42 -2.38 2.10 -4.13
N VAL A 43 -3.04 1.00 -3.75
CA VAL A 43 -2.37 -0.12 -3.06
C VAL A 43 -1.25 -0.69 -3.92
N GLN A 44 -1.50 -0.95 -5.21
CA GLN A 44 -0.49 -1.46 -6.13
C GLN A 44 0.68 -0.48 -6.32
N GLY A 45 0.39 0.82 -6.38
CA GLY A 45 1.42 1.87 -6.41
C GLY A 45 2.31 1.86 -5.16
N LEU A 46 1.71 1.76 -3.97
CA LEU A 46 2.43 1.65 -2.70
C LEU A 46 3.29 0.37 -2.61
N VAL A 47 2.77 -0.76 -3.11
CA VAL A 47 3.52 -2.03 -3.19
C VAL A 47 4.73 -1.84 -4.10
N ARG A 48 4.56 -1.27 -5.29
CA ARG A 48 5.66 -1.02 -6.24
C ARG A 48 6.74 -0.14 -5.62
N SER A 49 6.37 0.96 -4.97
CA SER A 49 7.31 1.83 -4.27
C SER A 49 8.05 1.11 -3.14
N THR A 50 7.34 0.27 -2.38
CA THR A 50 7.94 -0.51 -1.28
C THR A 50 8.95 -1.52 -1.82
N MET A 51 8.61 -2.19 -2.92
CA MET A 51 9.51 -3.14 -3.59
C MET A 51 10.76 -2.48 -4.17
N MET A 52 10.62 -1.25 -4.69
CA MET A 52 11.70 -0.56 -5.41
C MET A 52 12.61 0.27 -4.49
N PHE A 53 12.06 0.83 -3.41
CA PHE A 53 12.75 1.81 -2.56
C PHE A 53 12.76 1.44 -1.07
N GLY A 54 12.13 0.32 -0.68
CA GLY A 54 12.00 -0.11 0.72
C GLY A 54 10.93 0.65 1.51
N PHE A 55 10.25 1.63 0.91
CA PHE A 55 9.21 2.43 1.57
C PHE A 55 7.97 2.63 0.67
N PRO A 56 6.76 2.67 1.25
CA PRO A 56 5.51 2.90 0.52
C PRO A 56 5.33 4.39 0.19
N TYR A 57 6.15 4.91 -0.73
CA TYR A 57 6.01 6.29 -1.21
C TYR A 57 4.69 6.48 -1.96
N CYS A 58 4.17 7.72 -1.86
CA CYS A 58 2.99 8.14 -2.61
C CYS A 58 3.20 7.84 -4.10
N PRO A 59 2.33 7.01 -4.71
CA PRO A 59 2.45 6.63 -6.11
C PRO A 59 2.04 7.73 -7.09
#